data_AF-A0A517R3K0-F1
#
_entry.id   AF-A0A517R3K0-F1
#
_cell.length_a   1.000
_cell.length_b   1.000
_cell.length_c   1.000
_cell.angle_alpha   90.00
_cell.angle_beta   90.00
_cell.angle_gamma   90.00
#
_symmetry.space_group_name_H-M   'P 1'
#
loop_
_entity.id
_entity.type
_entity.pdbx_description
1 polymer ?
#
loop_
_entity_poly.entity_id
_entity_poly.type
_entity_poly.pdbx_seq_one_letter_code
_entity_poly.pdbx_strand_id
1 'polypeptide(L)'
;MARTARTIPTKRSDPNRASLSIPMQRHLTELGLESVEAYREWCRQNHFSTKLDKHFRQLRKEREVAKRDAADARLVRKQKARRSKESIIALICSGRVLSGVVEDPVLSHVAAIVTGHSGQKKLPHNVRRSLRALLERIVATHSKLLDRDEQIAAYHSASGNSYVEPLIRIAVQGARWLRPLDEWTPSSHNTRRQFSSLLRHLFVEYEMPEFFEAAWFAANGSLGDQKRQWFLHVGRGRNLRECDLPLRLSKKMAHHVMRAPGDLSIVSALRWGQVLGSGGDERLARAVVATRLGHSFENETFWETVINWLVHNPIVPAEVGPIIDYLQNQRFEEGVVRGPRGQRQRVAPPQPRLTMRGRTADAMLRQVADWHGRLAETGRIEFRDWPACGIAGFEWADDKADRRKPRYWTIRELLSTRELIDEGRRMRHCVATYDECCVCGDSAIFALEVDTLGGIEKALTIEVDLESREIVQARGKGNREPTERELFVVSKWARWTGLTINRYIRD
;
A
#
# COMPACT_ATOMS: atom_id res chain seq x y z
N MET A 1 35.21 16.48 35.88
CA MET A 1 36.67 16.22 35.85
C MET A 1 36.90 14.89 36.57
N ALA A 2 37.47 13.81 36.07
CA ALA A 2 37.94 13.41 34.75
C ALA A 2 37.63 11.90 34.62
N ARG A 3 37.21 11.45 33.43
CA ARG A 3 36.87 10.05 33.12
C ARG A 3 38.13 9.21 33.02
N THR A 4 38.19 8.11 33.77
CA THR A 4 39.14 7.01 33.58
C THR A 4 38.84 6.29 32.27
N ALA A 5 39.70 6.53 31.26
CA ALA A 5 39.65 5.84 29.99
C ALA A 5 40.08 4.38 30.17
N ARG A 6 39.14 3.44 29.94
CA ARG A 6 39.47 2.03 29.68
C ARG A 6 40.15 1.95 28.32
N THR A 7 41.44 1.69 28.34
CA THR A 7 42.28 1.42 27.18
C THR A 7 41.76 0.18 26.44
N ILE A 8 41.39 0.37 25.18
CA ILE A 8 41.07 -0.69 24.21
C ILE A 8 42.37 -1.47 23.96
N PRO A 9 42.38 -2.82 23.97
CA PRO A 9 43.58 -3.57 23.65
C PRO A 9 43.94 -3.32 22.18
N THR A 10 45.10 -2.73 21.96
CA THR A 10 45.71 -2.58 20.64
C THR A 10 45.98 -3.96 20.05
N LYS A 11 45.46 -4.20 18.84
CA LYS A 11 45.77 -5.39 18.02
C LYS A 11 47.28 -5.49 17.82
N ARG A 12 47.95 -6.33 18.61
CA ARG A 12 49.34 -6.72 18.35
C ARG A 12 49.34 -7.64 17.14
N SER A 13 49.92 -7.19 16.03
CA SER A 13 50.29 -8.07 14.92
C SER A 13 51.35 -9.05 15.43
N ASP A 14 51.08 -10.33 15.26
CA ASP A 14 51.97 -11.43 15.62
C ASP A 14 53.33 -11.29 14.89
N PRO A 15 54.48 -11.27 15.59
CA PRO A 15 55.80 -11.09 14.98
C PRO A 15 56.16 -12.12 13.90
N ASN A 16 55.45 -13.27 13.86
CA ASN A 16 55.65 -14.32 12.85
C ASN A 16 54.93 -14.09 11.52
N ARG A 17 53.97 -13.15 11.43
CA ARG A 17 53.20 -12.93 10.18
C ARG A 17 53.92 -11.99 9.22
N ALA A 18 54.67 -11.02 9.74
CA ALA A 18 55.41 -10.02 8.97
C ALA A 18 56.63 -10.61 8.23
N SER A 19 57.16 -11.74 8.70
CA SER A 19 58.30 -12.46 8.11
C SER A 19 57.91 -13.45 6.99
N LEU A 20 56.61 -13.61 6.71
CA LEU A 20 56.11 -14.49 5.65
C LEU A 20 56.20 -13.84 4.27
N SER A 21 56.28 -14.66 3.23
CA SER A 21 56.14 -14.19 1.85
C SER A 21 54.75 -13.57 1.61
N ILE A 22 54.68 -12.52 0.78
CA ILE A 22 53.43 -11.82 0.42
C ILE A 22 52.32 -12.80 -0.04
N PRO A 23 52.59 -13.83 -0.88
CA PRO A 23 51.58 -14.80 -1.27
C PRO A 23 50.99 -15.60 -0.09
N MET A 24 51.84 -15.94 0.89
CA MET A 24 51.42 -16.71 2.06
C MET A 24 50.62 -15.86 3.05
N GLN A 25 50.98 -14.58 3.23
CA GLN A 25 50.18 -13.63 4.00
C GLN A 25 48.78 -13.46 3.40
N ARG A 26 48.67 -13.35 2.07
CA ARG A 26 47.38 -13.26 1.37
C ARG A 26 46.56 -14.54 1.55
N HIS A 27 47.18 -15.71 1.45
CA HIS A 27 46.53 -17.00 1.67
C HIS A 27 45.95 -17.13 3.07
N LEU A 28 46.70 -16.77 4.12
CA LEU A 28 46.21 -16.74 5.50
C LEU A 28 44.97 -15.85 5.67
N THR A 29 44.98 -14.67 5.03
CA THR A 29 43.83 -13.76 5.01
C THR A 29 42.64 -14.37 4.26
N GLU A 30 42.87 -15.02 3.11
CA GLU A 30 41.83 -15.71 2.34
C GLU A 30 41.20 -16.88 3.10
N LEU A 31 41.95 -17.54 4.00
CA LEU A 31 41.46 -18.59 4.90
C LEU A 31 40.78 -18.03 6.17
N GLY A 32 40.87 -16.72 6.43
CA GLY A 32 40.34 -16.09 7.65
C GLY A 32 41.11 -16.46 8.91
N LEU A 33 42.38 -16.86 8.79
CA LEU A 33 43.22 -17.27 9.91
C LEU A 33 44.10 -16.11 10.39
N GLU A 34 44.09 -15.87 11.70
CA GLU A 34 44.71 -14.69 12.29
C GLU A 34 46.21 -14.88 12.60
N SER A 35 46.67 -16.12 12.79
CA SER A 35 48.06 -16.46 13.13
C SER A 35 48.62 -17.65 12.34
N VAL A 36 49.95 -17.80 12.37
CA VAL A 36 50.68 -18.92 11.73
C VAL A 36 50.41 -20.23 12.47
N GLU A 37 50.28 -20.18 13.79
CA GLU A 37 49.92 -21.29 14.66
C GLU A 37 48.52 -21.80 14.31
N ALA A 38 47.54 -20.90 14.13
CA ALA A 38 46.19 -21.26 13.70
C ALA A 38 46.18 -21.96 12.33
N TYR A 39 47.07 -21.55 11.42
CA TYR A 39 47.23 -22.20 10.12
C TYR A 39 47.91 -23.56 10.18
N ARG A 40 48.94 -23.72 11.00
CA ARG A 40 49.59 -25.03 11.20
C ARG A 40 48.64 -26.03 11.84
N GLU A 41 47.82 -25.59 12.80
CA GLU A 41 46.76 -26.40 13.41
C GLU A 41 45.71 -26.78 12.36
N TRP A 42 45.20 -25.81 11.60
CA TRP A 42 44.23 -26.06 10.54
C TRP A 42 44.77 -27.02 9.46
N CYS A 43 46.05 -26.91 9.09
CA CYS A 43 46.71 -27.84 8.18
C CYS A 43 46.77 -29.26 8.75
N ARG A 44 47.09 -29.43 10.05
CA ARG A 44 47.11 -30.75 10.70
C ARG A 44 45.72 -31.39 10.70
N GLN A 45 44.69 -30.62 11.02
CA GLN A 45 43.30 -31.10 11.05
C GLN A 45 42.79 -31.51 9.66
N ASN A 46 43.28 -30.88 8.59
CA ASN A 46 42.86 -31.14 7.21
C ASN A 46 43.87 -32.00 6.41
N HIS A 47 44.84 -32.61 7.09
CA HIS A 47 45.89 -33.45 6.48
C HIS A 47 46.72 -32.74 5.40
N PHE A 48 46.93 -31.43 5.53
CA PHE A 48 47.83 -30.65 4.70
C PHE A 48 49.20 -30.50 5.36
N SER A 49 50.24 -30.27 4.53
CA SER A 49 51.58 -29.95 5.02
C SER A 49 51.55 -28.70 5.92
N THR A 50 52.33 -28.68 7.00
CA THR A 50 52.45 -27.52 7.91
C THR A 50 53.53 -26.52 7.48
N LYS A 51 54.26 -26.82 6.39
CA LYS A 51 55.29 -25.93 5.82
C LYS A 51 54.67 -24.61 5.36
N LEU A 52 55.42 -23.52 5.49
CA LEU A 52 54.97 -22.17 5.11
C LEU A 52 55.34 -21.81 3.67
N ASP A 53 56.31 -22.51 3.10
CA ASP A 53 56.62 -22.49 1.68
C ASP A 53 55.86 -23.61 0.97
N LYS A 54 54.86 -23.24 0.16
CA LYS A 54 53.96 -24.16 -0.53
C LYS A 54 53.76 -23.72 -1.97
N HIS A 55 53.78 -24.70 -2.87
CA HIS A 55 53.52 -24.47 -4.28
C HIS A 55 52.04 -24.08 -4.51
N PHE A 56 51.77 -23.27 -5.54
CA PHE A 56 50.43 -22.68 -5.77
C PHE A 56 49.28 -23.71 -5.82
N ARG A 57 49.55 -24.94 -6.28
CA ARG A 57 48.57 -26.03 -6.34
C ARG A 57 48.11 -26.48 -4.94
N GLN A 58 49.01 -26.49 -3.95
CA GLN A 58 48.69 -26.83 -2.56
C GLN A 58 47.83 -25.74 -1.93
N LEU A 59 48.22 -24.47 -2.09
CA LEU A 59 47.45 -23.32 -1.61
C LEU A 59 46.04 -23.26 -2.24
N ARG A 60 45.92 -23.63 -3.53
CA ARG A 60 44.61 -23.76 -4.18
C ARG A 60 43.74 -24.85 -3.53
N LYS A 61 44.27 -26.05 -3.30
CA LYS A 61 43.55 -27.17 -2.68
C LYS A 61 43.09 -26.82 -1.26
N GLU A 62 43.92 -26.11 -0.51
CA GLU A 62 43.57 -25.61 0.83
C GLU A 62 42.41 -24.61 0.80
N ARG A 63 42.41 -23.68 -0.16
CA ARG A 63 41.28 -22.75 -0.34
C ARG A 63 39.99 -23.45 -0.73
N GLU A 64 40.07 -24.50 -1.53
CA GLU A 64 38.90 -25.30 -1.91
C GLU A 64 38.31 -26.02 -0.68
N VAL A 65 39.14 -26.61 0.18
CA VAL A 65 38.69 -27.22 1.45
C VAL A 65 38.14 -26.18 2.41
N ALA A 66 38.83 -25.06 2.63
CA ALA A 66 38.35 -24.01 3.53
C ALA A 66 37.03 -23.39 3.05
N LYS A 67 36.83 -23.23 1.74
CA LYS A 67 35.54 -22.80 1.17
C LYS A 67 34.44 -23.81 1.45
N ARG A 68 34.74 -25.11 1.34
CA ARG A 68 33.80 -26.20 1.65
C ARG A 68 33.44 -26.23 3.13
N ASP A 69 34.42 -26.21 4.03
CA ASP A 69 34.22 -26.20 5.48
C ASP A 69 33.43 -24.96 5.91
N ALA A 70 33.74 -23.79 5.34
CA ALA A 70 33.00 -22.57 5.60
C ALA A 70 31.54 -22.68 5.11
N ALA A 71 31.29 -23.33 3.97
CA ALA A 71 29.93 -23.58 3.48
C ALA A 71 29.16 -24.57 4.39
N ASP A 72 29.81 -25.66 4.81
CA ASP A 72 29.22 -26.66 5.71
C ASP A 72 28.95 -26.06 7.10
N ALA A 73 29.88 -25.29 7.66
CA ALA A 73 29.69 -24.56 8.91
C ALA A 73 28.55 -23.52 8.83
N ARG A 74 28.42 -22.82 7.69
CA ARG A 74 27.27 -21.93 7.43
C ARG A 74 25.96 -22.71 7.38
N LEU A 75 25.95 -23.89 6.75
CA LEU A 75 24.77 -24.75 6.66
C LEU A 75 24.34 -25.28 8.04
N VAL A 76 25.29 -25.76 8.85
CA VAL A 76 25.03 -26.20 10.23
C VAL A 76 24.51 -25.06 11.10
N ARG A 77 25.11 -23.86 11.03
CA ARG A 77 24.63 -22.67 11.76
C ARG A 77 23.19 -22.31 11.36
N LYS A 78 22.88 -22.33 10.06
CA LYS A 78 21.52 -22.09 9.55
C LYS A 78 20.52 -23.15 10.06
N GLN A 79 20.89 -24.42 10.06
CA GLN A 79 20.05 -25.50 10.58
C GLN A 79 19.78 -25.36 12.09
N LYS A 80 20.80 -25.01 12.89
CA LYS A 80 20.64 -24.77 14.34
C LYS A 80 19.72 -23.58 14.62
N ALA A 81 19.90 -22.47 13.91
CA ALA A 81 19.03 -21.31 14.01
C ALA A 81 17.57 -21.64 13.64
N ARG A 82 17.37 -22.47 12.59
CA ARG A 82 16.03 -22.94 12.19
C ARG A 82 15.34 -23.74 13.28
N ARG A 83 16.01 -24.78 13.81
CA ARG A 83 15.47 -25.60 14.90
C ARG A 83 15.13 -24.77 16.14
N SER A 84 15.94 -23.75 16.44
CA SER A 84 15.67 -22.80 17.52
C SER A 84 14.40 -21.97 17.23
N LYS A 85 14.24 -21.44 16.00
CA LYS A 85 13.04 -20.69 15.60
C LYS A 85 11.76 -21.53 15.61
N GLU A 86 11.81 -22.77 15.10
CA GLU A 86 10.70 -23.74 15.16
C GLU A 86 10.30 -24.04 16.61
N SER A 87 11.27 -24.21 17.51
CA SER A 87 11.02 -24.45 18.93
C SER A 87 10.31 -23.24 19.59
N ILE A 88 10.74 -22.02 19.27
CA ILE A 88 10.10 -20.79 19.77
C ILE A 88 8.66 -20.68 19.25
N ILE A 89 8.42 -20.95 17.96
CA ILE A 89 7.08 -20.96 17.36
C ILE A 89 6.14 -21.94 18.08
N ALA A 90 6.61 -23.16 18.33
CA ALA A 90 5.84 -24.18 19.05
C ALA A 90 5.48 -23.72 20.47
N LEU A 91 6.43 -23.10 21.18
CA LEU A 91 6.20 -22.53 22.51
C LEU A 91 5.17 -21.38 22.48
N ILE A 92 5.28 -20.45 21.54
CA ILE A 92 4.32 -19.35 21.35
C ILE A 92 2.92 -19.90 21.10
N CYS A 93 2.75 -20.78 20.11
CA CYS A 93 1.43 -21.29 19.72
C CYS A 93 0.81 -22.20 20.80
N SER A 94 1.62 -22.84 21.64
CA SER A 94 1.13 -23.56 22.83
C SER A 94 0.63 -22.63 23.95
N GLY A 95 0.93 -21.33 23.88
CA GLY A 95 0.55 -20.34 24.89
C GLY A 95 1.46 -20.31 26.10
N ARG A 96 2.68 -20.86 25.98
CA ARG A 96 3.66 -21.03 27.08
C ARG A 96 4.68 -19.88 27.18
N VAL A 97 4.61 -18.87 26.31
CA VAL A 97 5.55 -17.74 26.26
C VAL A 97 4.81 -16.43 26.45
N LEU A 98 5.33 -15.57 27.34
CA LEU A 98 4.84 -14.22 27.56
C LEU A 98 5.50 -13.24 26.56
N SER A 99 4.74 -12.27 26.05
CA SER A 99 5.29 -11.22 25.18
C SER A 99 6.38 -10.44 25.91
N GLY A 100 7.48 -10.10 25.21
CA GLY A 100 8.64 -9.39 25.79
C GLY A 100 9.83 -10.29 26.15
N VAL A 101 9.65 -11.62 26.22
CA VAL A 101 10.76 -12.58 26.39
C VAL A 101 11.38 -12.97 25.03
N VAL A 102 10.65 -12.75 23.94
CA VAL A 102 11.07 -13.11 22.58
C VAL A 102 11.87 -11.95 21.97
N GLU A 103 13.16 -12.16 21.71
CA GLU A 103 14.05 -11.15 21.10
C GLU A 103 13.67 -10.80 19.66
N ASP A 104 13.10 -11.74 18.90
CA ASP A 104 12.59 -11.50 17.55
C ASP A 104 11.25 -10.73 17.62
N PRO A 105 11.16 -9.46 17.17
CA PRO A 105 9.97 -8.62 17.21
C PRO A 105 8.81 -9.18 16.40
N VAL A 106 9.05 -9.90 15.29
CA VAL A 106 7.98 -10.52 14.51
C VAL A 106 7.34 -11.62 15.35
N LEU A 107 8.16 -12.48 15.97
CA LEU A 107 7.67 -13.53 16.85
C LEU A 107 7.12 -12.98 18.18
N SER A 108 7.65 -11.87 18.68
CA SER A 108 7.13 -11.16 19.85
C SER A 108 5.74 -10.59 19.56
N HIS A 109 5.52 -10.05 18.36
CA HIS A 109 4.22 -9.59 17.88
C HIS A 109 3.23 -10.75 17.74
N VAL A 110 3.65 -11.86 17.12
CA VAL A 110 2.84 -13.10 17.08
C VAL A 110 2.47 -13.55 18.50
N ALA A 111 3.42 -13.53 19.44
CA ALA A 111 3.19 -13.92 20.83
C ALA A 111 2.17 -13.00 21.52
N ALA A 112 2.26 -11.69 21.31
CA ALA A 112 1.32 -10.71 21.84
C ALA A 112 -0.12 -11.00 21.39
N ILE A 113 -0.32 -11.31 20.09
CA ILE A 113 -1.64 -11.63 19.54
C ILE A 113 -2.15 -12.99 20.04
N VAL A 114 -1.29 -14.03 20.07
CA VAL A 114 -1.68 -15.37 20.53
C VAL A 114 -2.11 -15.37 22.00
N THR A 115 -1.40 -14.61 22.84
CA THR A 115 -1.64 -14.58 24.29
C THR A 115 -2.72 -13.59 24.72
N GLY A 116 -3.20 -12.73 23.82
CA GLY A 116 -4.28 -11.77 24.09
C GLY A 116 -3.83 -10.60 24.97
N HIS A 117 -2.77 -9.89 24.57
CA HIS A 117 -2.38 -8.65 25.26
C HIS A 117 -3.38 -7.51 24.98
N SER A 118 -3.48 -6.55 25.91
CA SER A 118 -4.29 -5.32 25.77
C SER A 118 -5.79 -5.54 25.54
N GLY A 119 -6.42 -6.43 26.32
CA GLY A 119 -7.88 -6.60 26.34
C GLY A 119 -8.47 -7.49 25.23
N GLN A 120 -7.63 -8.09 24.37
CA GLN A 120 -8.07 -9.04 23.34
C GLN A 120 -8.18 -10.47 23.90
N LYS A 121 -9.19 -11.24 23.43
CA LYS A 121 -9.34 -12.65 23.81
C LYS A 121 -8.21 -13.50 23.23
N LYS A 122 -7.71 -14.46 24.02
CA LYS A 122 -6.75 -15.48 23.56
C LYS A 122 -7.27 -16.21 22.32
N LEU A 123 -6.36 -16.55 21.40
CA LEU A 123 -6.72 -17.29 20.19
C LEU A 123 -7.21 -18.73 20.53
N PRO A 124 -8.31 -19.19 19.91
CA PRO A 124 -8.82 -20.55 20.09
C PRO A 124 -7.77 -21.63 19.73
N HIS A 125 -7.87 -22.80 20.37
CA HIS A 125 -6.89 -23.87 20.21
C HIS A 125 -6.74 -24.37 18.76
N ASN A 126 -7.84 -24.50 18.01
CA ASN A 126 -7.81 -24.87 16.59
C ASN A 126 -7.10 -23.83 15.72
N VAL A 127 -7.28 -22.53 16.01
CA VAL A 127 -6.60 -21.44 15.30
C VAL A 127 -5.10 -21.48 15.62
N ARG A 128 -4.72 -21.67 16.89
CA ARG A 128 -3.31 -21.81 17.30
C ARG A 128 -2.62 -23.00 16.64
N ARG A 129 -3.33 -24.12 16.47
CA ARG A 129 -2.83 -25.29 15.72
C ARG A 129 -2.57 -24.95 14.25
N SER A 130 -3.52 -24.29 13.59
CA SER A 130 -3.39 -23.88 12.18
C SER A 130 -2.28 -22.84 11.99
N LEU A 131 -2.17 -21.88 12.90
CA LEU A 131 -1.13 -20.85 12.91
C LEU A 131 0.26 -21.49 13.10
N ARG A 132 0.39 -22.43 14.04
CA ARG A 132 1.63 -23.19 14.23
C ARG A 132 2.09 -23.85 12.94
N ALA A 133 1.19 -24.59 12.28
CA ALA A 133 1.50 -25.28 11.03
C ALA A 133 1.96 -24.31 9.93
N LEU A 134 1.29 -23.16 9.79
CA LEU A 134 1.70 -22.09 8.85
C LEU A 134 3.11 -21.59 9.14
N LEU A 135 3.38 -21.20 10.38
CA LEU A 135 4.67 -20.62 10.76
C LEU A 135 5.81 -21.64 10.63
N GLU A 136 5.59 -22.89 11.03
CA GLU A 136 6.54 -23.98 10.83
C GLU A 136 6.80 -24.21 9.34
N ARG A 137 5.77 -24.19 8.48
CA ARG A 137 5.95 -24.32 7.02
C ARG A 137 6.73 -23.17 6.41
N ILE A 138 6.45 -21.93 6.81
CA ILE A 138 7.15 -20.73 6.33
C ILE A 138 8.64 -20.81 6.67
N VAL A 139 8.97 -21.21 7.91
CA VAL A 139 10.36 -21.41 8.35
C VAL A 139 11.03 -22.57 7.61
N ALA A 140 10.33 -23.68 7.40
CA ALA A 140 10.87 -24.85 6.70
C ALA A 140 11.16 -24.59 5.22
N THR A 141 10.36 -23.73 4.57
CA THR A 141 10.49 -23.38 3.14
C THR A 141 11.35 -22.15 2.87
N HIS A 142 11.95 -21.54 3.91
CA HIS A 142 12.72 -20.30 3.79
C HIS A 142 11.92 -19.14 3.15
N SER A 143 10.61 -19.14 3.37
CA SER A 143 9.76 -18.05 2.90
C SER A 143 10.05 -16.78 3.71
N LYS A 144 10.00 -15.64 3.03
CA LYS A 144 10.28 -14.30 3.56
C LYS A 144 9.09 -13.67 4.28
N LEU A 145 7.98 -14.41 4.42
CA LEU A 145 6.74 -13.92 5.04
C LEU A 145 6.90 -13.55 6.54
N LEU A 146 8.03 -13.89 7.16
CA LEU A 146 8.38 -13.49 8.54
C LEU A 146 9.60 -12.55 8.61
N ASP A 147 10.05 -12.03 7.48
CA ASP A 147 11.17 -11.09 7.41
C ASP A 147 10.68 -9.66 7.75
N ARG A 148 11.54 -8.84 8.34
CA ARG A 148 11.17 -7.52 8.87
C ARG A 148 11.02 -6.41 7.80
N ASP A 149 11.59 -6.61 6.61
CA ASP A 149 11.97 -5.49 5.73
C ASP A 149 10.97 -5.17 4.61
N GLU A 150 9.86 -5.92 4.47
CA GLU A 150 8.88 -5.66 3.41
C GLU A 150 7.63 -4.96 3.94
N GLN A 151 7.71 -3.63 4.05
CA GLN A 151 6.55 -2.77 4.23
C GLN A 151 5.71 -2.77 2.95
N ILE A 152 4.45 -3.19 3.04
CA ILE A 152 3.49 -3.05 1.93
C ILE A 152 2.99 -1.61 1.94
N ALA A 153 3.50 -0.80 1.01
CA ALA A 153 3.19 0.62 0.93
C ALA A 153 1.68 0.92 0.75
N ALA A 154 0.92 0.00 0.16
CA ALA A 154 -0.43 0.24 -0.34
C ALA A 154 -1.59 0.15 0.68
N TYR A 155 -1.35 -0.21 1.95
CA TYR A 155 -2.45 -0.51 2.90
C TYR A 155 -2.21 0.00 4.33
N HIS A 156 -1.69 1.21 4.51
CA HIS A 156 -1.37 1.73 5.85
C HIS A 156 -2.60 2.13 6.66
N SER A 157 -2.87 1.36 7.73
CA SER A 157 -3.42 1.92 8.97
C SER A 157 -2.83 1.13 10.15
N ALA A 158 -2.11 1.82 11.03
CA ALA A 158 -1.40 1.34 12.23
C ALA A 158 0.04 0.82 12.05
N SER A 159 0.85 1.15 13.05
CA SER A 159 2.26 0.78 13.21
C SER A 159 2.49 -0.73 13.11
N GLY A 160 3.22 -1.16 12.08
CA GLY A 160 3.66 -2.56 11.90
C GLY A 160 2.95 -3.32 10.80
N ASN A 161 3.10 -2.91 9.53
CA ASN A 161 2.62 -3.66 8.36
C ASN A 161 3.48 -4.92 8.12
N SER A 162 3.29 -5.93 8.97
CA SER A 162 3.85 -7.27 8.83
C SER A 162 2.85 -8.21 8.13
N TYR A 163 3.32 -9.29 7.51
CA TYR A 163 2.44 -10.37 7.03
C TYR A 163 1.81 -11.18 8.19
N VAL A 164 2.14 -10.87 9.45
CA VAL A 164 1.63 -11.56 10.64
C VAL A 164 0.10 -11.54 10.74
N GLU A 165 -0.55 -10.38 10.63
CA GLU A 165 -2.00 -10.26 10.74
C GLU A 165 -2.73 -11.03 9.62
N PRO A 166 -2.35 -10.89 8.34
CA PRO A 166 -2.86 -11.75 7.28
C PRO A 166 -2.64 -13.24 7.55
N LEU A 167 -1.47 -13.68 8.04
CA LEU A 167 -1.21 -15.09 8.36
C LEU A 167 -2.11 -15.61 9.48
N ILE A 168 -2.39 -14.80 10.49
CA ILE A 168 -3.35 -15.15 11.55
C ILE A 168 -4.76 -15.27 10.97
N ARG A 169 -5.17 -14.35 10.08
CA ARG A 169 -6.46 -14.44 9.38
C ARG A 169 -6.55 -15.73 8.54
N ILE A 170 -5.46 -16.13 7.87
CA ILE A 170 -5.38 -17.41 7.13
C ILE A 170 -5.54 -18.59 8.09
N ALA A 171 -4.88 -18.56 9.25
CA ALA A 171 -4.98 -19.58 10.28
C ALA A 171 -6.41 -19.74 10.83
N VAL A 172 -7.14 -18.63 11.00
CA VAL A 172 -8.55 -18.65 11.42
C VAL A 172 -9.40 -19.45 10.44
N GLN A 173 -9.08 -19.40 9.14
CA GLN A 173 -9.77 -20.13 8.09
C GLN A 173 -9.18 -21.54 7.84
N GLY A 174 -8.41 -22.10 8.78
CA GLY A 174 -7.71 -23.38 8.65
C GLY A 174 -8.58 -24.56 8.21
N ALA A 175 -9.82 -24.62 8.69
CA ALA A 175 -10.77 -25.67 8.31
C ALA A 175 -11.24 -25.59 6.84
N ARG A 176 -10.94 -24.48 6.14
CA ARG A 176 -11.34 -24.24 4.75
C ARG A 176 -10.17 -24.37 3.77
N TRP A 177 -9.00 -24.82 4.22
CA TRP A 177 -7.87 -25.06 3.32
C TRP A 177 -8.22 -26.15 2.30
N LEU A 178 -7.99 -25.86 1.02
CA LEU A 178 -8.26 -26.74 -0.12
C LEU A 178 -7.16 -27.79 -0.30
N ARG A 179 -5.91 -27.34 -0.30
CA ARG A 179 -4.73 -28.18 -0.53
C ARG A 179 -3.92 -28.30 0.77
N PRO A 180 -3.29 -29.45 1.02
CA PRO A 180 -2.42 -29.65 2.18
C PRO A 180 -1.30 -28.61 2.23
N LEU A 181 -1.04 -28.04 3.42
CA LEU A 181 -0.05 -26.96 3.59
C LEU A 181 1.39 -27.42 3.32
N ASP A 182 1.69 -28.69 3.58
CA ASP A 182 2.99 -29.33 3.36
C ASP A 182 3.35 -29.51 1.87
N GLU A 183 2.37 -29.42 0.97
CA GLU A 183 2.59 -29.38 -0.48
C GLU A 183 2.95 -27.97 -1.00
N TRP A 184 2.69 -26.91 -0.22
CA TRP A 184 2.99 -25.55 -0.68
C TRP A 184 4.47 -25.22 -0.60
N THR A 185 5.09 -24.80 -1.70
CA THR A 185 6.45 -24.24 -1.71
C THR A 185 6.48 -22.86 -2.38
N PRO A 186 7.20 -21.87 -1.82
CA PRO A 186 7.30 -20.55 -2.43
C PRO A 186 8.01 -20.64 -3.78
N SER A 187 7.37 -20.14 -4.84
CA SER A 187 7.90 -20.17 -6.21
C SER A 187 8.68 -18.91 -6.61
N SER A 188 8.75 -17.91 -5.71
CA SER A 188 9.34 -16.60 -5.99
C SER A 188 10.16 -16.08 -4.82
N HIS A 189 11.18 -15.26 -5.11
CA HIS A 189 11.94 -14.52 -4.11
C HIS A 189 11.25 -13.24 -3.64
N ASN A 190 10.13 -12.84 -4.27
CA ASN A 190 9.33 -11.68 -3.92
C ASN A 190 8.25 -12.06 -2.89
N THR A 191 8.22 -11.42 -1.73
CA THR A 191 7.35 -11.84 -0.61
C THR A 191 5.88 -11.66 -0.92
N ARG A 192 5.49 -10.62 -1.67
CA ARG A 192 4.10 -10.43 -2.13
C ARG A 192 3.64 -11.60 -3.00
N ARG A 193 4.48 -12.07 -3.94
CA ARG A 193 4.21 -13.26 -4.75
C ARG A 193 4.19 -14.55 -3.91
N GLN A 194 5.04 -14.66 -2.89
CA GLN A 194 4.97 -15.79 -1.96
C GLN A 194 3.62 -15.81 -1.22
N PHE A 195 3.16 -14.67 -0.69
CA PHE A 195 1.87 -14.55 -0.03
C PHE A 195 0.70 -14.88 -0.96
N SER A 196 0.70 -14.33 -2.18
CA SER A 196 -0.28 -14.65 -3.22
C SER A 196 -0.33 -16.15 -3.51
N SER A 197 0.84 -16.78 -3.68
CA SER A 197 0.92 -18.23 -3.92
C SER A 197 0.38 -19.05 -2.76
N LEU A 198 0.61 -18.63 -1.51
CA LEU A 198 0.10 -19.30 -0.31
C LEU A 198 -1.43 -19.20 -0.23
N LEU A 199 -1.98 -18.00 -0.43
CA LEU A 199 -3.43 -17.81 -0.47
C LEU A 199 -4.09 -18.64 -1.56
N ARG A 200 -3.51 -18.64 -2.77
CA ARG A 200 -4.05 -19.39 -3.90
C ARG A 200 -3.98 -20.89 -3.64
N HIS A 201 -2.87 -21.37 -3.10
CA HIS A 201 -2.72 -22.78 -2.72
C HIS A 201 -3.80 -23.23 -1.74
N LEU A 202 -4.03 -22.43 -0.69
CA LEU A 202 -4.92 -22.79 0.41
C LEU A 202 -6.40 -22.54 0.12
N PHE A 203 -6.77 -21.57 -0.71
CA PHE A 203 -8.18 -21.15 -0.81
C PHE A 203 -8.76 -21.05 -2.22
N VAL A 204 -7.93 -21.21 -3.25
CA VAL A 204 -8.33 -20.94 -4.63
C VAL A 204 -8.25 -22.20 -5.51
N GLU A 205 -9.39 -22.60 -6.04
CA GLU A 205 -9.57 -23.73 -6.95
C GLU A 205 -9.38 -23.31 -8.43
N TYR A 206 -9.89 -22.13 -8.80
CA TYR A 206 -9.86 -21.56 -10.16
C TYR A 206 -9.18 -20.19 -10.18
N GLU A 207 -9.00 -19.58 -11.35
CA GLU A 207 -8.35 -18.27 -11.47
C GLU A 207 -8.97 -17.19 -10.55
N MET A 208 -8.12 -16.44 -9.84
CA MET A 208 -8.51 -15.39 -8.89
C MET A 208 -7.74 -14.09 -9.19
N PRO A 209 -8.43 -12.94 -9.31
CA PRO A 209 -7.80 -11.64 -9.53
C PRO A 209 -6.87 -11.22 -8.40
N GLU A 210 -5.75 -10.58 -8.75
CA GLU A 210 -4.74 -10.12 -7.78
C GLU A 210 -5.29 -9.10 -6.78
N PHE A 211 -6.18 -8.20 -7.22
CA PHE A 211 -6.77 -7.18 -6.36
C PHE A 211 -7.52 -7.78 -5.16
N PHE A 212 -8.07 -8.99 -5.33
CA PHE A 212 -8.97 -9.57 -4.33
C PHE A 212 -8.21 -10.03 -3.07
N GLU A 213 -6.90 -10.25 -3.20
CA GLU A 213 -6.01 -10.60 -2.10
C GLU A 213 -5.90 -9.47 -1.05
N ALA A 214 -6.22 -8.22 -1.43
CA ALA A 214 -6.29 -7.08 -0.52
C ALA A 214 -7.24 -7.32 0.67
N ALA A 215 -8.25 -8.19 0.50
CA ALA A 215 -9.18 -8.59 1.57
C ALA A 215 -8.46 -9.12 2.83
N TRP A 216 -7.29 -9.71 2.67
CA TRP A 216 -6.52 -10.29 3.76
C TRP A 216 -5.70 -9.27 4.54
N PHE A 217 -5.51 -8.07 4.00
CA PHE A 217 -4.80 -6.96 4.64
C PHE A 217 -5.77 -6.01 5.36
N ALA A 218 -7.01 -5.88 4.86
CA ALA A 218 -8.05 -5.09 5.50
C ALA A 218 -8.23 -5.45 6.99
N ALA A 219 -8.38 -4.41 7.83
CA ALA A 219 -8.59 -4.54 9.27
C ALA A 219 -9.75 -5.49 9.63
N ASN A 220 -9.74 -5.97 10.87
CA ASN A 220 -10.88 -6.76 11.38
C ASN A 220 -12.09 -5.84 11.59
N GLY A 221 -13.29 -6.35 11.35
CA GLY A 221 -14.52 -5.56 11.32
C GLY A 221 -15.45 -6.05 10.20
N SER A 222 -16.71 -5.63 10.25
CA SER A 222 -17.78 -6.13 9.36
C SER A 222 -17.37 -6.12 7.88
N LEU A 223 -16.82 -5.01 7.40
CA LEU A 223 -16.44 -4.85 6.00
C LEU A 223 -15.22 -5.70 5.60
N GLY A 224 -14.18 -5.74 6.44
CA GLY A 224 -12.98 -6.55 6.18
C GLY A 224 -13.31 -8.05 6.18
N ASP A 225 -14.14 -8.48 7.13
CA ASP A 225 -14.62 -9.86 7.22
C ASP A 225 -15.50 -10.25 6.04
N GLN A 226 -16.42 -9.38 5.61
CA GLN A 226 -17.22 -9.58 4.39
C GLN A 226 -16.35 -9.76 3.15
N LYS A 227 -15.37 -8.87 2.92
CA LYS A 227 -14.44 -8.96 1.78
C LYS A 227 -13.69 -10.31 1.77
N ARG A 228 -13.25 -10.80 2.94
CA ARG A 228 -12.64 -12.14 3.07
C ARG A 228 -13.62 -13.26 2.76
N GLN A 229 -14.87 -13.15 3.20
CA GLN A 229 -15.90 -14.14 2.84
C GLN A 229 -16.17 -14.18 1.35
N TRP A 230 -16.19 -13.03 0.67
CA TRP A 230 -16.32 -12.98 -0.79
C TRP A 230 -15.13 -13.67 -1.48
N PHE A 231 -13.91 -13.40 -1.04
CA PHE A 231 -12.71 -14.08 -1.54
C PHE A 231 -12.82 -15.61 -1.39
N LEU A 232 -13.22 -16.09 -0.21
CA LEU A 232 -13.34 -17.53 0.07
C LEU A 232 -14.50 -18.17 -0.70
N HIS A 233 -15.58 -17.43 -0.96
CA HIS A 233 -16.71 -17.89 -1.77
C HIS A 233 -16.30 -18.07 -3.24
N VAL A 234 -15.70 -17.04 -3.82
CA VAL A 234 -15.22 -17.06 -5.21
C VAL A 234 -14.06 -18.04 -5.39
N GLY A 235 -13.17 -18.17 -4.40
CA GLY A 235 -12.07 -19.13 -4.41
C GLY A 235 -12.52 -20.59 -4.54
N ARG A 236 -13.78 -20.90 -4.17
CA ARG A 236 -14.42 -22.21 -4.36
C ARG A 236 -15.18 -22.33 -5.70
N GLY A 237 -14.92 -21.45 -6.65
CA GLY A 237 -15.55 -21.44 -7.98
C GLY A 237 -16.99 -20.93 -8.00
N ARG A 238 -17.51 -20.39 -6.89
CA ARG A 238 -18.87 -19.84 -6.84
C ARG A 238 -18.90 -18.41 -7.39
N ASN A 239 -20.08 -17.98 -7.85
CA ASN A 239 -20.20 -16.70 -8.53
C ASN A 239 -20.23 -15.52 -7.56
N LEU A 240 -19.41 -14.50 -7.78
CA LEU A 240 -19.33 -13.31 -6.91
C LEU A 240 -20.70 -12.64 -6.66
N ARG A 241 -21.65 -12.69 -7.60
CA ARG A 241 -22.99 -12.10 -7.43
C ARG A 241 -23.83 -12.76 -6.32
N GLU A 242 -23.46 -13.96 -5.88
CA GLU A 242 -24.16 -14.70 -4.81
C GLU A 242 -23.68 -14.28 -3.41
N CYS A 243 -22.66 -13.43 -3.35
CA CYS A 243 -22.20 -12.81 -2.13
C CYS A 243 -23.14 -11.68 -1.67
N ASP A 244 -23.13 -11.40 -0.37
CA ASP A 244 -23.74 -10.21 0.21
C ASP A 244 -22.91 -8.97 -0.14
N LEU A 245 -23.22 -8.34 -1.27
CA LEU A 245 -22.50 -7.20 -1.84
C LEU A 245 -23.25 -5.89 -1.62
N PRO A 246 -22.55 -4.75 -1.54
CA PRO A 246 -23.17 -3.43 -1.39
C PRO A 246 -23.90 -2.94 -2.66
N LEU A 247 -23.80 -3.69 -3.76
CA LEU A 247 -24.53 -3.46 -4.99
C LEU A 247 -25.07 -4.77 -5.56
N ARG A 248 -26.09 -4.69 -6.41
CA ARG A 248 -26.61 -5.85 -7.13
C ARG A 248 -25.79 -6.10 -8.38
N LEU A 249 -25.17 -7.28 -8.46
CA LEU A 249 -24.44 -7.69 -9.67
C LEU A 249 -25.28 -8.62 -10.54
N SER A 250 -25.33 -8.32 -11.84
CA SER A 250 -25.70 -9.32 -12.85
C SER A 250 -24.56 -10.33 -13.06
N LYS A 251 -24.85 -11.47 -13.71
CA LYS A 251 -23.78 -12.42 -14.11
C LYS A 251 -22.71 -11.75 -14.98
N LYS A 252 -23.13 -10.86 -15.90
CA LYS A 252 -22.23 -10.12 -16.78
C LYS A 252 -21.36 -9.14 -15.98
N MET A 253 -21.93 -8.42 -15.02
CA MET A 253 -21.16 -7.51 -14.15
C MET A 253 -20.12 -8.28 -13.34
N ALA A 254 -20.51 -9.38 -12.70
CA ALA A 254 -19.58 -10.22 -11.94
C ALA A 254 -18.41 -10.74 -12.79
N HIS A 255 -18.68 -11.13 -14.04
CA HIS A 255 -17.62 -11.49 -15.01
C HIS A 255 -16.62 -10.34 -15.23
N HIS A 256 -17.10 -9.11 -15.40
CA HIS A 256 -16.21 -7.96 -15.56
C HIS A 256 -15.44 -7.60 -14.28
N VAL A 257 -16.04 -7.78 -13.09
CA VAL A 257 -15.31 -7.64 -11.82
C VAL A 257 -14.12 -8.61 -11.77
N MET A 258 -14.35 -9.87 -12.15
CA MET A 258 -13.31 -10.91 -12.17
C MET A 258 -12.22 -10.69 -13.23
N ARG A 259 -12.37 -9.70 -14.12
CA ARG A 259 -11.37 -9.33 -15.14
C ARG A 259 -10.86 -7.91 -14.95
N ALA A 260 -11.19 -7.27 -13.82
CA ALA A 260 -10.77 -5.92 -13.55
C ALA A 260 -9.24 -5.84 -13.35
N PRO A 261 -8.60 -4.72 -13.71
CA PRO A 261 -7.17 -4.50 -13.48
C PRO A 261 -6.72 -4.93 -12.06
N GLY A 262 -5.65 -5.72 -11.99
CA GLY A 262 -5.22 -6.42 -10.76
C GLY A 262 -4.77 -5.50 -9.62
N ASP A 263 -4.58 -4.24 -9.93
CA ASP A 263 -4.15 -3.20 -9.03
C ASP A 263 -5.35 -2.50 -8.35
N LEU A 264 -6.59 -2.83 -8.74
CA LEU A 264 -7.85 -2.33 -8.14
C LEU A 264 -7.96 -2.50 -6.64
N SER A 265 -8.67 -1.56 -6.00
CA SER A 265 -9.31 -1.90 -4.74
C SER A 265 -10.51 -2.79 -5.05
N ILE A 266 -10.95 -3.59 -4.09
CA ILE A 266 -12.14 -4.43 -4.26
C ILE A 266 -13.38 -3.57 -4.57
N VAL A 267 -13.48 -2.38 -3.97
CA VAL A 267 -14.60 -1.46 -4.19
C VAL A 267 -14.60 -0.92 -5.62
N SER A 268 -13.44 -0.44 -6.05
CA SER A 268 -13.24 0.07 -7.40
C SER A 268 -13.44 -1.04 -8.45
N ALA A 269 -13.06 -2.28 -8.18
CA ALA A 269 -13.30 -3.43 -9.08
C ALA A 269 -14.78 -3.80 -9.20
N LEU A 270 -15.54 -3.70 -8.11
CA LEU A 270 -16.99 -3.86 -8.13
C LEU A 270 -17.65 -2.78 -9.00
N ARG A 271 -17.25 -1.50 -8.83
CA ARG A 271 -17.74 -0.38 -9.64
C ARG A 271 -17.36 -0.53 -11.11
N TRP A 272 -16.12 -0.95 -11.40
CA TRP A 272 -15.65 -1.29 -12.74
C TRP A 272 -16.55 -2.31 -13.43
N GLY A 273 -16.83 -3.42 -12.74
CA GLY A 273 -17.70 -4.47 -13.27
C GLY A 273 -19.14 -4.01 -13.48
N GLN A 274 -19.64 -3.10 -12.64
CA GLN A 274 -20.96 -2.51 -12.81
C GLN A 274 -21.04 -1.67 -14.09
N VAL A 275 -20.08 -0.77 -14.33
CA VAL A 275 -20.06 0.10 -15.52
C VAL A 275 -19.99 -0.74 -16.81
N LEU A 276 -19.03 -1.66 -16.90
CA LEU A 276 -18.87 -2.52 -18.09
C LEU A 276 -20.07 -3.47 -18.28
N GLY A 277 -20.57 -4.03 -17.18
CA GLY A 277 -21.71 -4.93 -17.22
C GLY A 277 -23.00 -4.23 -17.67
N SER A 278 -23.17 -2.95 -17.31
CA SER A 278 -24.26 -2.09 -17.78
C SER A 278 -24.16 -1.67 -19.24
N GLY A 279 -23.02 -1.92 -19.90
CA GLY A 279 -22.80 -1.59 -21.32
C GLY A 279 -21.80 -0.46 -21.58
N GLY A 280 -21.17 0.08 -20.54
CA GLY A 280 -20.09 1.07 -20.70
C GLY A 280 -18.79 0.46 -21.21
N ASP A 281 -17.85 1.33 -21.56
CA ASP A 281 -16.49 0.96 -21.96
C ASP A 281 -15.47 1.20 -20.83
N GLU A 282 -14.21 0.79 -21.06
CA GLU A 282 -13.15 0.95 -20.06
C GLU A 282 -12.83 2.42 -19.77
N ARG A 283 -13.00 3.33 -20.74
CA ARG A 283 -12.73 4.76 -20.56
C ARG A 283 -13.72 5.37 -19.57
N LEU A 284 -15.00 5.08 -19.74
CA LEU A 284 -16.04 5.47 -18.81
C LEU A 284 -15.85 4.80 -17.44
N ALA A 285 -15.51 3.50 -17.41
CA ALA A 285 -15.26 2.80 -16.15
C ALA A 285 -14.11 3.43 -15.35
N ARG A 286 -13.01 3.81 -16.00
CA ARG A 286 -11.90 4.57 -15.37
C ARG A 286 -12.37 5.92 -14.85
N ALA A 287 -13.10 6.67 -15.67
CA ALA A 287 -13.62 7.98 -15.28
C ALA A 287 -14.51 7.90 -14.03
N VAL A 288 -15.41 6.91 -13.96
CA VAL A 288 -16.29 6.71 -12.79
C VAL A 288 -15.49 6.25 -11.56
N VAL A 289 -14.56 5.30 -11.74
CA VAL A 289 -13.71 4.79 -10.65
C VAL A 289 -12.80 5.87 -10.06
N ALA A 290 -12.41 6.87 -10.85
CA ALA A 290 -11.62 8.02 -10.39
C ALA A 290 -12.42 9.04 -9.57
N THR A 291 -13.75 8.86 -9.42
CA THR A 291 -14.60 9.71 -8.58
C THR A 291 -14.91 9.04 -7.24
N ARG A 292 -15.64 9.74 -6.36
CA ARG A 292 -16.20 9.18 -5.10
C ARG A 292 -16.90 7.82 -5.27
N LEU A 293 -17.48 7.52 -6.43
CA LEU A 293 -18.16 6.25 -6.70
C LEU A 293 -17.19 5.05 -6.80
N GLY A 294 -15.91 5.29 -7.04
CA GLY A 294 -14.87 4.25 -7.00
C GLY A 294 -14.43 3.86 -5.59
N HIS A 295 -14.88 4.59 -4.56
CA HIS A 295 -14.45 4.44 -3.18
C HIS A 295 -15.62 4.10 -2.23
N SER A 296 -16.86 4.41 -2.61
CA SER A 296 -18.06 4.16 -1.80
C SER A 296 -19.26 3.64 -2.61
N PHE A 297 -20.18 2.97 -1.90
CA PHE A 297 -21.49 2.52 -2.38
C PHE A 297 -22.65 3.18 -1.61
N GLU A 298 -22.39 4.29 -0.92
CA GLU A 298 -23.46 5.08 -0.32
C GLU A 298 -24.46 5.55 -1.36
N ASN A 299 -25.76 5.47 -1.05
CA ASN A 299 -26.84 5.85 -1.95
C ASN A 299 -26.84 5.10 -3.30
N GLU A 300 -26.38 3.83 -3.32
CA GLU A 300 -26.20 3.05 -4.55
C GLU A 300 -27.46 2.95 -5.43
N THR A 301 -28.65 2.90 -4.83
CA THR A 301 -29.91 2.85 -5.60
C THR A 301 -30.11 4.07 -6.52
N PHE A 302 -29.59 5.25 -6.14
CA PHE A 302 -29.57 6.42 -7.00
C PHE A 302 -28.41 6.35 -8.00
N TRP A 303 -27.21 6.02 -7.54
CA TRP A 303 -26.02 5.99 -8.38
C TRP A 303 -26.08 4.93 -9.48
N GLU A 304 -26.75 3.81 -9.26
CA GLU A 304 -27.06 2.83 -10.30
C GLU A 304 -27.82 3.48 -11.46
N THR A 305 -28.78 4.38 -11.18
CA THR A 305 -29.52 5.11 -12.23
C THR A 305 -28.64 6.11 -12.96
N VAL A 306 -27.68 6.73 -12.28
CA VAL A 306 -26.71 7.67 -12.86
C VAL A 306 -25.72 6.92 -13.75
N ILE A 307 -25.18 5.79 -13.30
CA ILE A 307 -24.28 4.94 -14.11
C ILE A 307 -25.00 4.45 -15.36
N ASN A 308 -26.24 3.96 -15.22
CA ASN A 308 -27.04 3.57 -16.37
C ASN A 308 -27.25 4.75 -17.33
N TRP A 309 -27.51 5.95 -16.81
CA TRP A 309 -27.64 7.16 -17.63
C TRP A 309 -26.32 7.51 -18.34
N LEU A 310 -25.18 7.49 -17.65
CA LEU A 310 -23.85 7.77 -18.23
C LEU A 310 -23.52 6.80 -19.38
N VAL A 311 -23.83 5.51 -19.21
CA VAL A 311 -23.58 4.49 -20.24
C VAL A 311 -24.39 4.73 -21.52
N HIS A 312 -25.59 5.30 -21.41
CA HIS A 312 -26.50 5.50 -22.54
C HIS A 312 -26.48 6.93 -23.11
N ASN A 313 -25.54 7.78 -22.68
CA ASN A 313 -25.42 9.15 -23.15
C ASN A 313 -23.99 9.44 -23.63
N PRO A 314 -23.81 10.33 -24.63
CA PRO A 314 -22.49 10.69 -25.14
C PRO A 314 -21.78 11.65 -24.17
N ILE A 315 -21.21 11.11 -23.09
CA ILE A 315 -20.46 11.85 -22.08
C ILE A 315 -18.97 11.53 -22.24
N VAL A 316 -18.13 12.55 -22.33
CA VAL A 316 -16.67 12.32 -22.37
C VAL A 316 -16.13 12.08 -20.96
N PRO A 317 -15.06 11.27 -20.79
CA PRO A 317 -14.50 10.95 -19.48
C PRO A 317 -14.28 12.14 -18.53
N ALA A 318 -13.82 13.28 -19.06
CA ALA A 318 -13.54 14.48 -18.27
C ALA A 318 -14.79 15.14 -17.65
N GLU A 319 -15.98 14.86 -18.19
CA GLU A 319 -17.25 15.41 -17.69
C GLU A 319 -17.86 14.57 -16.56
N VAL A 320 -17.43 13.31 -16.40
CA VAL A 320 -18.00 12.36 -15.44
C VAL A 320 -17.84 12.85 -14.00
N GLY A 321 -16.65 13.32 -13.63
CA GLY A 321 -16.37 13.90 -12.31
C GLY A 321 -17.32 15.06 -11.97
N PRO A 322 -17.34 16.13 -12.78
CA PRO A 322 -18.27 17.24 -12.62
C PRO A 322 -19.74 16.86 -12.51
N ILE A 323 -20.20 15.92 -13.33
CA ILE A 323 -21.58 15.44 -13.28
C ILE A 323 -21.85 14.78 -11.92
N ILE A 324 -20.95 13.91 -11.46
CA ILE A 324 -21.09 13.22 -10.18
C ILE A 324 -21.08 14.22 -9.01
N ASP A 325 -20.18 15.20 -9.02
CA ASP A 325 -20.13 16.23 -7.98
C ASP A 325 -21.37 17.13 -7.96
N TYR A 326 -21.84 17.55 -9.14
CA TYR A 326 -23.09 18.29 -9.26
C TYR A 326 -24.26 17.48 -8.71
N LEU A 327 -24.41 16.22 -9.12
CA LEU A 327 -25.51 15.36 -8.70
C LEU A 327 -25.49 15.09 -7.19
N GLN A 328 -24.30 14.89 -6.61
CA GLN A 328 -24.13 14.78 -5.18
C GLN A 328 -24.62 16.07 -4.49
N ASN A 329 -24.09 17.22 -4.91
CA ASN A 329 -24.42 18.52 -4.32
C ASN A 329 -25.91 18.82 -4.38
N GLN A 330 -26.55 18.54 -5.51
CA GLN A 330 -27.97 18.80 -5.67
C GLN A 330 -28.85 17.87 -4.83
N ARG A 331 -28.47 16.61 -4.67
CA ARG A 331 -29.35 15.60 -4.10
C ARG A 331 -29.11 15.32 -2.61
N PHE A 332 -27.87 15.39 -2.15
CA PHE A 332 -27.48 14.87 -0.85
C PHE A 332 -26.85 15.91 0.08
N GLU A 333 -26.16 16.92 -0.45
CA GLU A 333 -25.48 17.91 0.40
C GLU A 333 -26.47 18.91 1.01
N GLU A 334 -26.49 18.97 2.35
CA GLU A 334 -27.27 19.95 3.10
C GLU A 334 -26.59 21.32 3.05
N GLY A 335 -27.37 22.38 2.89
CA GLY A 335 -26.86 23.75 2.98
C GLY A 335 -26.86 24.26 4.42
N VAL A 336 -26.13 25.34 4.67
CA VAL A 336 -26.25 26.11 5.92
C VAL A 336 -26.59 27.56 5.58
N VAL A 337 -27.67 28.06 6.17
CA VAL A 337 -28.08 29.48 6.05
C VAL A 337 -28.02 30.13 7.42
N ARG A 338 -27.49 31.35 7.49
CA ARG A 338 -27.56 32.17 8.70
C ARG A 338 -28.94 32.80 8.81
N GLY A 339 -29.65 32.47 9.89
CA GLY A 339 -30.89 33.14 10.25
C GLY A 339 -30.65 34.59 10.69
N PRO A 340 -31.72 35.40 10.84
CA PRO A 340 -31.63 36.82 11.19
C PRO A 340 -30.89 37.14 12.50
N ARG A 341 -30.70 36.15 13.38
CA ARG A 341 -29.99 36.26 14.66
C ARG A 341 -28.59 35.63 14.64
N GLY A 342 -28.04 35.33 13.46
CA GLY A 342 -26.74 34.66 13.32
C GLY A 342 -26.72 33.16 13.59
N GLN A 343 -27.88 32.56 13.94
CA GLN A 343 -28.01 31.12 14.14
C GLN A 343 -27.86 30.35 12.81
N ARG A 344 -27.03 29.31 12.81
CA ARG A 344 -26.82 28.43 11.65
C ARG A 344 -28.00 27.47 11.56
N GLN A 345 -28.79 27.58 10.49
CA GLN A 345 -29.87 26.67 10.19
C GLN A 345 -29.46 25.76 9.03
N ARG A 346 -29.55 24.44 9.23
CA ARG A 346 -29.39 23.47 8.17
C ARG A 346 -30.58 23.55 7.22
N VAL A 347 -30.30 23.52 5.93
CA VAL A 347 -31.28 23.54 4.86
C VAL A 347 -31.14 22.24 4.09
N ALA A 348 -32.27 21.64 3.73
CA ALA A 348 -32.30 20.43 2.92
C ALA A 348 -31.53 20.64 1.60
N PRO A 349 -31.06 19.55 0.96
CA PRO A 349 -30.39 19.63 -0.33
C PRO A 349 -31.25 20.37 -1.36
N PRO A 350 -30.64 21.02 -2.39
CA PRO A 350 -31.39 21.79 -3.39
C PRO A 350 -32.50 20.99 -4.08
N GLN A 351 -32.26 19.71 -4.35
CA GLN A 351 -33.15 18.79 -5.05
C GLN A 351 -33.07 17.38 -4.40
N PRO A 352 -33.62 17.16 -3.19
CA PRO A 352 -33.46 15.92 -2.44
C PRO A 352 -34.15 14.71 -3.10
N ARG A 353 -35.05 14.99 -4.07
CA ARG A 353 -35.77 14.00 -4.86
C ARG A 353 -35.30 13.92 -6.32
N LEU A 354 -34.11 14.47 -6.63
CA LEU A 354 -33.57 14.52 -7.99
C LEU A 354 -33.52 13.13 -8.64
N THR A 355 -34.06 12.99 -9.85
CA THR A 355 -33.98 11.74 -10.63
C THR A 355 -33.31 11.97 -11.98
N MET A 356 -32.73 10.91 -12.56
CA MET A 356 -32.16 10.93 -13.91
C MET A 356 -33.20 10.75 -15.03
N ARG A 357 -34.45 10.45 -14.68
CA ARG A 357 -35.51 10.22 -15.67
C ARG A 357 -35.79 11.52 -16.44
N GLY A 358 -35.77 11.43 -17.77
CA GLY A 358 -36.08 12.55 -18.66
C GLY A 358 -34.97 13.59 -18.81
N ARG A 359 -33.76 13.34 -18.27
CA ARG A 359 -32.60 14.23 -18.44
C ARG A 359 -31.80 13.86 -19.69
N THR A 360 -31.45 14.86 -20.49
CA THR A 360 -30.54 14.72 -21.64
C THR A 360 -29.13 15.14 -21.26
N ALA A 361 -28.11 14.60 -21.93
CA ALA A 361 -26.70 14.98 -21.74
C ALA A 361 -26.48 16.49 -21.79
N ASP A 362 -26.92 17.17 -22.86
CA ASP A 362 -26.72 18.61 -23.06
C ASP A 362 -27.33 19.45 -21.93
N ALA A 363 -28.54 19.12 -21.50
CA ALA A 363 -29.18 19.82 -20.38
C ALA A 363 -28.43 19.60 -19.06
N MET A 364 -27.90 18.41 -18.82
CA MET A 364 -27.08 18.13 -17.64
C MET A 364 -25.79 18.95 -17.68
N LEU A 365 -25.06 18.93 -18.79
CA LEU A 365 -23.81 19.67 -18.94
C LEU A 365 -24.03 21.19 -18.81
N ARG A 366 -25.13 21.72 -19.35
CA ARG A 366 -25.52 23.12 -19.09
C ARG A 366 -25.77 23.39 -17.61
N GLN A 367 -26.50 22.52 -16.92
CA GLN A 367 -26.75 22.69 -15.47
C GLN A 367 -25.47 22.61 -14.64
N VAL A 368 -24.54 21.72 -15.00
CA VAL A 368 -23.22 21.62 -14.39
C VAL A 368 -22.43 22.91 -14.63
N ALA A 369 -22.42 23.42 -15.87
CA ALA A 369 -21.74 24.67 -16.22
C ALA A 369 -22.34 25.88 -15.48
N ASP A 370 -23.68 25.99 -15.40
CA ASP A 370 -24.37 27.05 -14.67
C ASP A 370 -24.13 26.95 -13.16
N TRP A 371 -24.03 25.73 -12.62
CA TRP A 371 -23.67 25.51 -11.23
C TRP A 371 -22.21 25.91 -10.95
N HIS A 372 -21.27 25.57 -11.83
CA HIS A 372 -19.89 26.06 -11.73
C HIS A 372 -19.80 27.58 -11.84
N GLY A 373 -20.55 28.19 -12.76
CA GLY A 373 -20.62 29.65 -12.91
C GLY A 373 -21.14 30.32 -11.64
N ARG A 374 -22.22 29.78 -11.05
CA ARG A 374 -22.77 30.28 -9.78
C ARG A 374 -21.81 30.10 -8.61
N LEU A 375 -21.14 28.96 -8.49
CA LEU A 375 -20.09 28.76 -7.46
C LEU A 375 -18.97 29.81 -7.61
N ALA A 376 -18.64 30.18 -8.84
CA ALA A 376 -17.67 31.24 -9.11
C ALA A 376 -18.18 32.64 -8.77
N GLU A 377 -19.49 32.89 -8.69
CA GLU A 377 -20.10 34.19 -8.39
C GLU A 377 -20.57 34.34 -6.92
N THR A 378 -20.95 33.24 -6.26
CA THR A 378 -21.51 33.31 -4.91
C THR A 378 -20.44 33.54 -3.83
N GLY A 379 -20.31 34.78 -3.38
CA GLY A 379 -19.80 35.14 -2.04
C GLY A 379 -20.72 34.71 -0.89
N ARG A 380 -21.43 33.57 -1.02
CA ARG A 380 -22.37 33.02 -0.01
C ARG A 380 -21.78 31.88 0.81
N ILE A 381 -20.53 31.49 0.56
CA ILE A 381 -19.86 30.45 1.31
C ILE A 381 -19.20 31.11 2.53
N GLU A 382 -19.48 30.61 3.75
CA GLU A 382 -18.73 31.02 4.94
C GLU A 382 -17.26 30.68 4.68
N PHE A 383 -16.39 31.68 4.62
CA PHE A 383 -14.95 31.45 4.52
C PHE A 383 -14.48 30.79 5.82
N ARG A 384 -14.09 29.51 5.70
CA ARG A 384 -13.50 28.75 6.78
C ARG A 384 -12.02 28.59 6.49
N ASP A 385 -11.22 28.67 7.54
CA ASP A 385 -9.82 28.27 7.54
C ASP A 385 -9.70 27.01 8.39
N TRP A 386 -8.80 26.10 8.02
CA TRP A 386 -8.52 24.88 8.79
C TRP A 386 -7.01 24.71 9.00
N PRO A 387 -6.60 24.02 10.08
CA PRO A 387 -5.20 23.72 10.31
C PRO A 387 -4.65 22.81 9.21
N ALA A 388 -3.36 22.94 8.91
CA ALA A 388 -2.67 22.06 7.97
C ALA A 388 -2.77 20.59 8.40
N CYS A 389 -2.97 19.69 7.44
CA CYS A 389 -3.14 18.26 7.68
C CYS A 389 -1.87 17.54 8.17
N GLY A 390 -0.74 18.24 8.25
CA GLY A 390 0.53 17.69 8.72
C GLY A 390 1.38 16.99 7.63
N ILE A 391 0.92 16.98 6.38
CA ILE A 391 1.72 16.55 5.23
C ILE A 391 2.55 17.74 4.75
N ALA A 392 3.87 17.57 4.69
CA ALA A 392 4.76 18.63 4.23
C ALA A 392 4.53 18.99 2.76
N GLY A 393 4.57 20.29 2.45
CA GLY A 393 4.64 20.78 1.08
C GLY A 393 5.92 20.34 0.34
N PHE A 394 6.07 20.79 -0.89
CA PHE A 394 7.19 20.43 -1.75
C PHE A 394 7.72 21.64 -2.49
N GLU A 395 9.04 21.77 -2.56
CA GLU A 395 9.70 22.72 -3.46
C GLU A 395 10.79 21.97 -4.21
N TRP A 396 10.82 22.12 -5.53
CA TRP A 396 11.78 21.41 -6.36
C TRP A 396 12.18 22.19 -7.61
N ALA A 397 13.48 22.49 -7.70
CA ALA A 397 14.08 23.03 -8.91
C ALA A 397 14.24 21.92 -9.95
N ASP A 398 13.70 22.13 -11.15
CA ASP A 398 13.78 21.20 -12.26
C ASP A 398 15.23 21.14 -12.79
N ASP A 399 15.94 20.09 -12.41
CA ASP A 399 17.33 19.81 -12.79
C ASP A 399 17.53 19.54 -14.29
N LYS A 400 16.44 19.24 -15.01
CA LYS A 400 16.43 19.00 -16.46
C LYS A 400 15.88 20.18 -17.25
N ALA A 401 15.48 21.27 -16.59
CA ALA A 401 15.07 22.48 -17.29
C ALA A 401 16.27 23.13 -17.98
N ASP A 402 16.01 23.80 -19.11
CA ASP A 402 17.01 24.64 -19.76
C ASP A 402 17.49 25.70 -18.76
N ARG A 403 18.80 25.86 -18.59
CA ARG A 403 19.39 26.89 -17.73
C ARG A 403 18.93 28.30 -18.09
N ARG A 404 18.52 28.52 -19.35
CA ARG A 404 17.94 29.78 -19.83
C ARG A 404 16.44 29.91 -19.56
N LYS A 405 15.77 28.86 -19.09
CA LYS A 405 14.34 28.80 -18.72
C LYS A 405 14.14 27.90 -17.49
N PRO A 406 14.64 28.32 -16.31
CA PRO A 406 14.50 27.51 -15.10
C PRO A 406 13.03 27.30 -14.76
N ARG A 407 12.71 26.14 -14.17
CA ARG A 407 11.38 25.80 -13.67
C ARG A 407 11.46 25.39 -12.22
N TYR A 408 10.67 26.01 -11.37
CA TYR A 408 10.58 25.66 -9.95
C TYR A 408 9.17 25.18 -9.65
N TRP A 409 9.05 23.98 -9.11
CA TRP A 409 7.77 23.36 -8.79
C TRP A 409 7.48 23.49 -7.30
N THR A 410 6.27 23.92 -6.98
CA THR A 410 5.82 24.09 -5.59
C THR A 410 4.52 23.33 -5.38
N ILE A 411 4.44 22.55 -4.30
CA ILE A 411 3.20 21.93 -3.81
C ILE A 411 2.89 22.51 -2.45
N ARG A 412 1.70 23.10 -2.32
CA ARG A 412 1.21 23.69 -1.07
C ARG A 412 -0.22 23.26 -0.80
N GLU A 413 -0.54 23.07 0.48
CA GLU A 413 -1.91 22.79 0.92
C GLU A 413 -2.79 24.04 0.71
N LEU A 414 -4.06 23.82 0.37
CA LEU A 414 -5.09 24.83 0.36
C LEU A 414 -5.84 24.74 1.69
N LEU A 415 -5.71 25.79 2.50
CA LEU A 415 -6.08 25.80 3.92
C LEU A 415 -7.35 26.60 4.21
N SER A 416 -8.00 27.11 3.16
CA SER A 416 -9.22 27.88 3.32
C SER A 416 -10.22 27.65 2.19
N THR A 417 -11.48 27.89 2.50
CA THR A 417 -12.55 27.91 1.49
C THR A 417 -12.25 28.90 0.39
N ARG A 418 -11.61 30.04 0.71
CA ARG A 418 -11.23 31.05 -0.28
C ARG A 418 -10.22 30.49 -1.27
N GLU A 419 -9.21 29.79 -0.77
CA GLU A 419 -8.20 29.16 -1.62
C GLU A 419 -8.78 28.06 -2.50
N LEU A 420 -9.71 27.24 -1.99
CA LEU A 420 -10.40 26.24 -2.81
C LEU A 420 -11.25 26.87 -3.92
N ILE A 421 -11.93 27.98 -3.64
CA ILE A 421 -12.71 28.74 -4.64
C ILE A 421 -11.79 29.33 -5.69
N ASP A 422 -10.70 29.99 -5.28
CA ASP A 422 -9.75 30.62 -6.20
C ASP A 422 -9.02 29.57 -7.05
N GLU A 423 -8.70 28.41 -6.47
CA GLU A 423 -8.17 27.25 -7.19
C GLU A 423 -9.19 26.73 -8.21
N GLY A 424 -10.43 26.45 -7.77
CA GLY A 424 -11.50 25.97 -8.65
C GLY A 424 -11.79 26.92 -9.81
N ARG A 425 -11.74 28.24 -9.58
CA ARG A 425 -11.88 29.26 -10.63
C ARG A 425 -10.72 29.23 -11.64
N ARG A 426 -9.47 29.23 -11.16
CA ARG A 426 -8.27 29.21 -12.02
C ARG A 426 -8.16 27.93 -12.83
N MET A 427 -8.51 26.81 -12.19
CA MET A 427 -8.42 25.47 -12.74
C MET A 427 -9.69 24.99 -13.43
N ARG A 428 -10.80 25.74 -13.37
CA ARG A 428 -12.10 25.39 -13.99
C ARG A 428 -12.62 24.01 -13.58
N HIS A 429 -12.60 23.71 -12.28
CA HIS A 429 -13.12 22.46 -11.71
C HIS A 429 -13.69 22.65 -10.29
N CYS A 430 -14.37 21.61 -9.78
CA CYS A 430 -15.27 21.67 -8.63
C CYS A 430 -14.62 21.66 -7.25
N VAL A 431 -13.29 21.80 -7.12
CA VAL A 431 -12.60 21.61 -5.82
C VAL A 431 -13.14 22.45 -4.66
N ALA A 432 -13.82 23.57 -4.95
CA ALA A 432 -14.53 24.37 -3.96
C ALA A 432 -15.59 23.59 -3.13
N THR A 433 -16.12 22.47 -3.64
CA THR A 433 -17.11 21.64 -2.92
C THR A 433 -16.50 20.70 -1.89
N TYR A 434 -15.17 20.68 -1.75
CA TYR A 434 -14.47 19.84 -0.78
C TYR A 434 -14.30 20.51 0.59
N ASP A 435 -14.87 21.70 0.80
CA ASP A 435 -14.64 22.51 1.99
C ASP A 435 -15.05 21.79 3.29
N GLU A 436 -16.15 21.05 3.30
CA GLU A 436 -16.57 20.26 4.47
C GLU A 436 -15.62 19.09 4.74
N CYS A 437 -15.17 18.38 3.70
CA CYS A 437 -14.23 17.27 3.85
C CYS A 437 -12.86 17.75 4.38
N CYS A 438 -12.40 18.93 3.96
CA CYS A 438 -11.19 19.54 4.48
C CYS A 438 -11.34 20.03 5.93
N VAL A 439 -12.49 20.62 6.27
CA VAL A 439 -12.78 21.05 7.65
C VAL A 439 -12.89 19.87 8.61
N CYS A 440 -13.47 18.75 8.17
CA CYS A 440 -13.61 17.54 8.97
C CYS A 440 -12.32 16.73 9.07
N GLY A 441 -11.33 16.99 8.22
CA GLY A 441 -10.05 16.29 8.22
C GLY A 441 -10.09 14.94 7.51
N ASP A 442 -11.07 14.74 6.63
CA ASP A 442 -11.20 13.51 5.81
C ASP A 442 -10.33 13.62 4.55
N SER A 443 -10.20 14.83 3.98
CA SER A 443 -9.43 15.07 2.77
C SER A 443 -8.56 16.33 2.89
N ALA A 444 -7.38 16.32 2.29
CA ALA A 444 -6.54 17.49 2.12
C ALA A 444 -6.32 17.81 0.64
N ILE A 445 -6.44 19.08 0.28
CA ILE A 445 -6.26 19.54 -1.10
C ILE A 445 -4.96 20.31 -1.21
N PHE A 446 -4.18 20.01 -2.24
CA PHE A 446 -2.92 20.67 -2.55
C PHE A 446 -2.95 21.27 -3.95
N ALA A 447 -2.36 22.45 -4.11
CA ALA A 447 -2.07 23.02 -5.41
C ALA A 447 -0.62 22.73 -5.80
N LEU A 448 -0.42 22.24 -7.03
CA LEU A 448 0.85 22.17 -7.72
C LEU A 448 0.98 23.38 -8.66
N GLU A 449 2.05 24.15 -8.46
CA GLU A 449 2.37 25.34 -9.22
C GLU A 449 3.75 25.18 -9.87
N VAL A 450 3.96 25.81 -11.03
CA VAL A 450 5.26 25.90 -11.69
C VAL A 450 5.62 27.36 -11.90
N ASP A 451 6.72 27.79 -11.29
CA ASP A 451 7.33 29.08 -11.54
C ASP A 451 8.26 28.99 -12.74
N THR A 452 8.05 29.87 -13.70
CA THR A 452 8.82 30.01 -14.93
C THR A 452 9.24 31.47 -15.10
N LEU A 453 10.13 31.77 -16.06
CA LEU A 453 10.44 33.16 -16.40
C LEU A 453 9.21 33.99 -16.85
N GLY A 454 8.12 33.34 -17.25
CA GLY A 454 6.85 33.98 -17.60
C GLY A 454 5.92 34.21 -16.41
N GLY A 455 6.30 33.78 -15.21
CA GLY A 455 5.49 33.81 -13.98
C GLY A 455 5.05 32.43 -13.50
N ILE A 456 4.27 32.45 -12.42
CA ILE A 456 3.74 31.25 -11.76
C ILE A 456 2.47 30.78 -12.48
N GLU A 457 2.50 29.55 -12.97
CA GLU A 457 1.35 28.88 -13.57
C GLU A 457 0.82 27.77 -12.66
N LYS A 458 -0.51 27.62 -12.64
CA LYS A 458 -1.18 26.50 -11.97
C LYS A 458 -1.10 25.25 -12.83
N ALA A 459 -0.56 24.16 -12.27
CA ALA A 459 -0.37 22.91 -12.98
C ALA A 459 -1.47 21.88 -12.65
N LEU A 460 -1.59 21.51 -11.37
CA LEU A 460 -2.56 20.52 -10.90
C LEU A 460 -3.18 20.93 -9.56
N THR A 461 -4.40 20.46 -9.32
CA THR A 461 -5.00 20.37 -8.00
C THR A 461 -5.04 18.90 -7.59
N ILE A 462 -4.57 18.60 -6.40
CA ILE A 462 -4.31 17.24 -5.90
C ILE A 462 -5.13 17.02 -4.63
N GLU A 463 -5.86 15.92 -4.58
CA GLU A 463 -6.63 15.50 -3.41
C GLU A 463 -5.95 14.32 -2.74
N VAL A 464 -5.79 14.41 -1.42
CA VAL A 464 -5.24 13.36 -0.56
C VAL A 464 -6.32 12.92 0.41
N ASP A 465 -6.62 11.63 0.43
CA ASP A 465 -7.42 11.01 1.47
C ASP A 465 -6.55 10.83 2.72
N LEU A 466 -6.97 11.43 3.84
CA LEU A 466 -6.15 11.51 5.04
C LEU A 466 -6.16 10.21 5.87
N GLU A 467 -7.22 9.41 5.77
CA GLU A 467 -7.31 8.12 6.45
C GLU A 467 -6.34 7.10 5.84
N SER A 468 -6.36 6.95 4.51
CA SER A 468 -5.51 6.02 3.77
C SER A 468 -4.13 6.58 3.42
N ARG A 469 -3.93 7.91 3.56
CA ARG A 469 -2.73 8.64 3.12
C ARG A 469 -2.40 8.36 1.64
N GLU A 470 -3.44 8.34 0.81
CA GLU A 470 -3.37 8.12 -0.63
C GLU A 470 -3.72 9.40 -1.38
N ILE A 471 -2.95 9.73 -2.41
CA ILE A 471 -3.35 10.73 -3.41
C ILE A 471 -4.43 10.08 -4.27
N VAL A 472 -5.68 10.48 -4.07
CA VAL A 472 -6.86 9.86 -4.68
C VAL A 472 -7.26 10.53 -5.99
N GLN A 473 -6.89 11.81 -6.18
CA GLN A 473 -7.15 12.53 -7.42
C GLN A 473 -6.05 13.56 -7.70
N ALA A 474 -5.71 13.76 -8.98
CA ALA A 474 -4.93 14.91 -9.44
C ALA A 474 -5.44 15.37 -10.80
N ARG A 475 -5.82 16.65 -10.91
CA ARG A 475 -6.48 17.20 -12.10
C ARG A 475 -5.89 18.54 -12.49
N GLY A 476 -5.63 18.70 -13.79
CA GLY A 476 -5.23 19.97 -14.37
C GLY A 476 -6.44 20.83 -14.74
N LYS A 477 -6.16 21.97 -15.38
CA LYS A 477 -7.19 22.89 -15.84
C LYS A 477 -8.27 22.21 -16.70
N GLY A 478 -9.54 22.39 -16.34
CA GLY A 478 -10.70 21.79 -17.02
C GLY A 478 -10.82 20.28 -16.79
N ASN A 479 -10.38 19.77 -15.64
CA ASN A 479 -10.30 18.34 -15.32
C ASN A 479 -9.45 17.50 -16.28
N ARG A 480 -8.48 18.13 -16.96
CA ARG A 480 -7.53 17.37 -17.78
C ARG A 480 -6.72 16.41 -16.91
N GLU A 481 -6.34 15.28 -17.51
CA GLU A 481 -5.38 14.38 -16.91
C GLU A 481 -4.00 15.07 -16.74
N PRO A 482 -3.23 14.68 -15.71
CA PRO A 482 -1.85 15.10 -15.54
C PRO A 482 -0.95 14.77 -16.73
N THR A 483 -0.01 15.66 -17.06
CA THR A 483 1.08 15.32 -18.00
C THR A 483 2.12 14.43 -17.33
N GLU A 484 2.93 13.71 -18.12
CA GLU A 484 4.03 12.89 -17.60
C GLU A 484 4.98 13.68 -16.68
N ARG A 485 5.23 14.96 -17.00
CA ARG A 485 6.11 15.81 -16.20
C ARG A 485 5.49 16.16 -14.86
N GLU A 486 4.22 16.50 -14.84
CA GLU A 486 3.49 16.80 -13.60
C GLU A 486 3.37 15.54 -12.72
N LEU A 487 3.07 14.38 -13.33
CA LEU A 487 3.06 13.09 -12.62
C LEU A 487 4.40 12.74 -12.01
N PHE A 488 5.50 13.06 -12.69
CA PHE A 488 6.83 12.87 -12.15
C PHE A 488 7.05 13.72 -10.88
N VAL A 489 6.57 14.96 -10.86
CA VAL A 489 6.66 15.85 -9.70
C VAL A 489 5.79 15.33 -8.55
N VAL A 490 4.54 14.96 -8.83
CA VAL A 490 3.63 14.33 -7.85
C VAL A 490 4.25 13.05 -7.27
N SER A 491 4.89 12.23 -8.10
CA SER A 491 5.60 11.01 -7.67
C SER A 491 6.79 11.27 -6.78
N LYS A 492 7.54 12.36 -7.03
CA LYS A 492 8.63 12.79 -6.12
C LYS A 492 8.07 13.23 -4.77
N TRP A 493 7.03 14.06 -4.78
CA TRP A 493 6.40 14.53 -3.56
C TRP A 493 5.82 13.38 -2.73
N ALA A 494 5.07 12.47 -3.35
CA ALA A 494 4.50 11.32 -2.66
C ALA A 494 5.58 10.47 -1.97
N ARG A 495 6.72 10.24 -2.64
CA ARG A 495 7.87 9.53 -2.05
C ARG A 495 8.48 10.30 -0.87
N TRP A 496 8.56 11.62 -0.95
CA TRP A 496 9.11 12.48 0.10
C TRP A 496 8.22 12.47 1.35
N THR A 497 6.90 12.49 1.19
CA THR A 497 5.92 12.56 2.28
C THR A 497 5.40 11.21 2.75
N GLY A 498 5.80 10.12 2.09
CA GLY A 498 5.33 8.76 2.37
C GLY A 498 3.89 8.51 1.93
N LEU A 499 3.35 9.32 1.02
CA LEU A 499 2.04 9.09 0.42
C LEU A 499 2.10 8.00 -0.65
N THR A 500 0.98 7.31 -0.83
CA THR A 500 0.76 6.50 -2.02
C THR A 500 0.03 7.29 -3.10
N ILE A 501 0.13 6.86 -4.36
CA ILE A 501 -0.61 7.49 -5.47
C ILE A 501 -1.57 6.45 -6.01
N ASN A 502 -2.85 6.78 -6.01
CA ASN A 502 -3.84 5.99 -6.68
C ASN A 502 -3.46 5.89 -8.16
N ARG A 503 -3.21 4.68 -8.65
CA ARG A 503 -2.67 4.48 -9.99
C ARG A 503 -3.59 4.94 -11.13
N TYR A 504 -4.87 5.23 -10.86
CA TYR A 504 -5.76 5.84 -11.84
C TYR A 504 -5.44 7.29 -12.18
N ILE A 505 -4.51 7.89 -11.44
CA ILE A 505 -3.95 9.19 -11.75
C ILE A 505 -2.84 9.09 -12.80
N ARG A 506 -2.29 7.88 -13.04
CA ARG A 506 -1.07 7.66 -13.84
C ARG A 506 -1.30 7.39 -15.32
N ASP A 507 -2.54 7.11 -15.75
CA ASP A 507 -2.89 6.65 -17.10
C ASP A 507 -3.94 7.52 -17.80
#